data_AF-A0A925FRM1-F1
#
_entry.id   AF-A0A925FRM1-F1
#
_cell.length_a   1.000
_cell.length_b   1.000
_cell.length_c   1.000
_cell.angle_alpha   90.00
_cell.angle_beta   90.00
_cell.angle_gamma   90.00
#
_symmetry.space_group_name_H-M   'P 1'
#
loop_
_entity.id
_entity.type
_entity.pdbx_description
1 polymer ?
#
loop_
_entity_poly.entity_id
_entity_poly.type
_entity_poly.pdbx_seq_one_letter_code
_entity_poly.pdbx_strand_id
1 'polypeptide(L)'
;SAEEEEKPRFAKVPTGQSIETITFEEAMALFKLQAAMGMYDGKELSVSIGRFGPYVKWGDEFVSIPRGTDLGTMDTEKAIEFIKAKQVAEAPVGEFDNKPITKGTGRFGPFIKWDGLYINVPRRYDLENLTQAEMNELIEAKVSKEANRYIQRWEDEKISLENARWGPVIKFGKKIISVPKKADGTRSTADDAASLTLDQVKKLIEAELPDAFAKKARPSAKKAPARKSVKKNGR
;
A
#
# COMPACT_ATOMS: atom_id res chain seq x y z
N SER A 1 41.06 -29.35 3.39
CA SER A 1 40.55 -27.99 3.61
C SER A 1 39.18 -27.93 2.99
N ALA A 2 38.13 -27.77 3.79
CA ALA A 2 36.77 -27.73 3.29
C ALA A 2 36.60 -26.46 2.43
N GLU A 3 36.29 -26.68 1.16
CA GLU A 3 35.95 -25.63 0.20
C GLU A 3 34.81 -24.80 0.79
N GLU A 4 35.06 -23.51 0.91
CA GLU A 4 34.07 -22.51 1.29
C GLU A 4 32.92 -22.61 0.30
N GLU A 5 31.81 -23.21 0.71
CA GLU A 5 30.64 -23.48 -0.12
C GLU A 5 30.03 -22.12 -0.52
N GLU A 6 30.48 -21.60 -1.67
CA GLU A 6 30.15 -20.26 -2.15
C GLU A 6 28.63 -20.15 -2.33
N LYS A 7 28.00 -19.24 -1.58
CA LYS A 7 26.54 -19.12 -1.58
C LYS A 7 26.05 -18.79 -3.00
N PRO A 8 25.06 -19.52 -3.53
CA PRO A 8 24.56 -19.27 -4.88
C PRO A 8 23.97 -17.86 -4.98
N ARG A 9 24.43 -17.09 -5.97
CA ARG A 9 23.86 -15.78 -6.32
C ARG A 9 22.64 -15.99 -7.20
N PHE A 10 21.57 -15.25 -6.92
CA PHE A 10 20.33 -15.33 -7.70
C PHE A 10 20.03 -13.98 -8.34
N ALA A 11 19.78 -14.00 -9.66
CA ALA A 11 19.23 -12.88 -10.40
C ALA A 11 17.75 -13.13 -10.72
N LYS A 12 16.94 -12.08 -10.68
CA LYS A 12 15.51 -12.17 -10.99
C LYS A 12 15.30 -11.91 -12.48
N VAL A 13 14.64 -12.83 -13.16
CA VAL A 13 14.23 -12.65 -14.57
C VAL A 13 13.17 -11.52 -14.66
N PRO A 14 13.36 -10.52 -15.53
CA PRO A 14 12.40 -9.44 -15.76
C PRO A 14 11.02 -9.95 -16.18
N THR A 15 9.98 -9.18 -15.85
CA THR A 15 8.61 -9.49 -16.27
C THR A 15 8.49 -9.32 -17.79
N GLY A 16 8.26 -10.42 -18.51
CA GLY A 16 8.17 -10.45 -19.98
C GLY A 16 9.25 -11.32 -20.64
N GLN A 17 10.28 -11.73 -19.91
CA GLN A 17 11.32 -12.66 -20.40
C GLN A 17 11.06 -14.06 -19.85
N SER A 18 11.31 -15.11 -20.65
CA SER A 18 11.17 -16.52 -20.23
C SER A 18 12.52 -17.12 -19.87
N ILE A 19 12.55 -17.95 -18.83
CA ILE A 19 13.74 -18.72 -18.45
C ILE A 19 14.16 -19.74 -19.52
N GLU A 20 13.21 -20.15 -20.37
CA GLU A 20 13.45 -21.11 -21.45
C GLU A 20 14.08 -20.45 -22.69
N THR A 21 13.88 -19.14 -22.87
CA THR A 21 14.29 -18.40 -24.08
C THR A 21 15.42 -17.40 -23.82
N ILE A 22 15.80 -17.16 -22.57
CA ILE A 22 16.85 -16.21 -22.22
C ILE A 22 18.21 -16.67 -22.75
N THR A 23 18.95 -15.77 -23.39
CA THR A 23 20.29 -16.09 -23.88
C THR A 23 21.32 -16.03 -22.75
N PHE A 24 22.49 -16.64 -22.95
CA PHE A 24 23.57 -16.58 -21.97
C PHE A 24 24.02 -15.13 -21.70
N GLU A 25 24.12 -14.31 -22.75
CA GLU A 25 24.50 -12.90 -22.62
C GLU A 25 23.48 -12.10 -21.81
N GLU A 26 22.19 -12.32 -22.05
CA GLU A 26 21.10 -11.72 -21.28
C GLU A 26 21.11 -12.17 -19.82
N ALA A 27 21.33 -13.46 -19.56
CA ALA A 27 21.43 -13.99 -18.21
C ALA A 27 22.62 -13.36 -17.45
N MET A 28 23.78 -13.26 -18.10
CA MET A 28 24.97 -12.61 -17.53
C MET A 28 24.73 -11.13 -17.26
N ALA A 29 23.98 -10.43 -18.11
CA ALA A 29 23.58 -9.04 -17.87
C ALA A 29 22.72 -8.89 -16.60
N LEU A 30 21.81 -9.84 -16.32
CA LEU A 30 21.00 -9.81 -15.09
C LEU A 30 21.84 -9.92 -13.81
N PHE A 31 22.91 -10.70 -13.84
CA PHE A 31 23.85 -10.80 -12.70
C PHE A 31 24.69 -9.54 -12.53
N LYS A 32 25.06 -8.86 -13.64
CA LYS A 32 25.79 -7.59 -13.59
C LYS A 32 24.93 -6.45 -13.03
N LEU A 33 23.63 -6.43 -13.31
CA LEU A 33 22.72 -5.39 -12.83
C LEU A 33 22.74 -5.25 -11.31
N GLN A 34 22.78 -6.37 -10.58
CA GLN A 34 22.83 -6.39 -9.12
C GLN A 34 24.17 -5.93 -8.52
N ALA A 35 25.15 -5.49 -9.32
CA ALA A 35 26.42 -4.97 -8.82
C ALA A 35 26.28 -3.52 -8.33
N ALA A 36 27.17 -3.13 -7.42
CA ALA A 36 27.28 -1.74 -6.98
C ALA A 36 27.75 -0.87 -8.15
N MET A 37 27.06 0.24 -8.38
CA MET A 37 27.36 1.23 -9.44
C MET A 37 28.16 2.43 -8.92
N GLY A 38 28.43 2.48 -7.61
CA GLY A 38 29.22 3.53 -6.96
C GLY A 38 28.62 3.99 -5.64
N MET A 39 29.00 5.19 -5.21
CA MET A 39 28.49 5.85 -4.00
C MET A 39 27.96 7.24 -4.34
N TYR A 40 26.87 7.63 -3.68
CA TYR A 40 26.31 8.98 -3.74
C TYR A 40 25.87 9.39 -2.34
N ASP A 41 26.31 10.56 -1.89
CA ASP A 41 25.99 11.11 -0.56
C ASP A 41 26.35 10.13 0.59
N GLY A 42 27.51 9.47 0.47
CA GLY A 42 27.99 8.49 1.46
C GLY A 42 27.22 7.17 1.49
N LYS A 43 26.20 6.99 0.63
CA LYS A 43 25.44 5.74 0.52
C LYS A 43 25.77 5.00 -0.77
N GLU A 44 25.77 3.67 -0.71
CA GLU A 44 26.01 2.81 -1.87
C GLU A 44 24.83 2.85 -2.85
N LEU A 45 25.15 2.90 -4.14
CA LEU A 45 24.21 2.83 -5.25
C LEU A 45 24.27 1.47 -5.93
N SER A 46 23.10 0.88 -6.16
CA SER A 46 22.98 -0.31 -7.02
C SER A 46 21.64 -0.28 -7.76
N VAL A 47 21.57 -0.89 -8.94
CA VAL A 47 20.29 -1.08 -9.64
C VAL A 47 19.86 -2.52 -9.47
N SER A 48 18.56 -2.76 -9.34
CA SER A 48 18.04 -4.12 -9.18
C SER A 48 16.58 -4.20 -9.60
N ILE A 49 16.08 -5.42 -9.79
CA ILE A 49 14.70 -5.68 -10.19
C ILE A 49 13.96 -6.33 -9.03
N GLY A 50 12.94 -5.64 -8.52
CA GLY A 50 12.14 -6.07 -7.37
C GLY A 50 10.81 -6.71 -7.75
N ARG A 51 9.87 -6.78 -6.80
CA ARG A 51 8.47 -7.20 -7.07
C ARG A 51 7.64 -6.13 -7.80
N PHE A 52 8.03 -4.85 -7.68
CA PHE A 52 7.28 -3.73 -8.22
C PHE A 52 7.83 -3.20 -9.56
N GLY A 53 9.05 -3.62 -9.92
CA GLY A 53 9.76 -3.17 -11.12
C GLY A 53 11.25 -2.96 -10.84
N PRO A 54 11.99 -2.38 -11.81
CA PRO A 54 13.36 -1.93 -11.60
C PRO A 54 13.42 -0.75 -10.63
N TYR A 55 14.50 -0.68 -9.87
CA TYR A 55 14.73 0.38 -8.88
C TYR A 55 16.23 0.64 -8.70
N VAL A 56 16.56 1.86 -8.27
CA VAL A 56 17.86 2.22 -7.68
C VAL A 56 17.77 2.02 -6.17
N LYS A 57 18.68 1.23 -5.60
CA LYS A 57 18.92 1.14 -4.16
C LYS A 57 19.96 2.19 -3.79
N TRP A 58 19.64 3.06 -2.84
CA TRP A 58 20.52 4.10 -2.31
C TRP A 58 20.60 3.95 -0.79
N GLY A 59 21.60 3.22 -0.30
CA GLY A 59 21.62 2.75 1.09
C GLY A 59 20.42 1.85 1.40
N ASP A 60 19.56 2.26 2.33
CA ASP A 60 18.30 1.56 2.66
C ASP A 60 17.09 2.07 1.87
N GLU A 61 17.27 3.11 1.05
CA GLU A 61 16.20 3.70 0.27
C GLU A 61 16.07 3.04 -1.11
N PHE A 62 14.83 2.96 -1.56
CA PHE A 62 14.47 2.42 -2.87
C PHE A 62 13.84 3.53 -3.71
N VAL A 63 14.38 3.74 -4.90
CA VAL A 63 13.89 4.72 -5.89
C VAL A 63 13.41 3.96 -7.12
N SER A 64 12.13 4.10 -7.45
CA SER A 64 11.54 3.34 -8.55
C SER A 64 11.99 3.91 -9.90
N ILE A 65 12.43 3.04 -10.81
CA ILE A 65 12.75 3.41 -12.19
C ILE A 65 11.49 3.15 -13.04
N PRO A 66 11.12 4.06 -13.97
CA PRO A 66 10.02 3.83 -14.89
C PRO A 66 10.12 2.49 -15.62
N ARG A 67 8.97 1.84 -15.83
CA ARG A 67 8.93 0.57 -16.58
C ARG A 67 9.23 0.86 -18.05
N GLY A 68 10.06 0.02 -18.65
CA GLY A 68 10.50 0.18 -20.04
C GLY A 68 11.80 0.97 -20.19
N THR A 69 12.36 1.51 -19.11
CA THR A 69 13.73 2.03 -19.15
C THR A 69 14.73 0.88 -19.23
N ASP A 70 15.65 0.97 -20.19
CA ASP A 70 16.72 -0.01 -20.35
C ASP A 70 17.72 0.11 -19.20
N LEU A 71 17.94 -0.99 -18.49
CA LEU A 71 18.87 -1.05 -17.36
C LEU A 71 20.29 -1.34 -17.80
N GLY A 72 20.50 -1.90 -19.00
CA GLY A 72 21.84 -2.15 -19.53
C GLY A 72 22.61 -0.85 -19.82
N THR A 73 21.89 0.24 -20.08
CA THR A 73 22.42 1.59 -20.34
C THR A 73 22.25 2.55 -19.15
N MET A 74 21.90 2.03 -17.97
CA MET A 74 21.86 2.81 -16.74
C MET A 74 23.27 3.11 -16.26
N ASP A 75 23.56 4.39 -16.13
CA ASP A 75 24.80 4.92 -15.55
C ASP A 75 24.52 5.47 -14.14
N THR A 76 25.61 5.77 -13.42
CA THR A 76 25.53 6.35 -12.08
C THR A 76 24.86 7.72 -12.09
N GLU A 77 25.01 8.49 -13.16
CA GLU A 77 24.44 9.84 -13.30
C GLU A 77 22.91 9.83 -13.38
N LYS A 78 22.33 9.00 -14.24
CA LYS A 78 20.88 8.78 -14.34
C LYS A 78 20.32 8.21 -13.04
N ALA A 79 21.04 7.29 -12.39
CA ALA A 79 20.64 6.77 -11.09
C ALA A 79 20.53 7.90 -10.05
N ILE A 80 21.51 8.81 -10.03
CA ILE A 80 21.49 10.02 -9.19
C ILE A 80 20.33 10.96 -9.59
N GLU A 81 20.03 11.11 -10.88
CA GLU A 81 18.90 11.89 -11.37
C GLU A 81 17.57 11.39 -10.80
N PHE A 82 17.33 10.07 -10.83
CA PHE A 82 16.12 9.48 -10.23
C PHE A 82 16.06 9.73 -8.71
N ILE A 83 17.20 9.64 -8.01
CA ILE A 83 17.26 9.92 -6.57
C ILE A 83 16.92 11.37 -6.29
N LYS A 84 17.52 12.33 -7.01
CA LYS A 84 17.22 13.75 -6.88
C LYS A 84 15.76 14.06 -7.19
N ALA A 85 15.21 13.47 -8.26
CA ALA A 85 13.80 13.63 -8.60
C ALA A 85 12.87 13.15 -7.47
N LYS A 86 13.21 12.02 -6.83
CA LYS A 86 12.48 11.55 -5.65
C LYS A 86 12.61 12.50 -4.45
N GLN A 87 13.82 12.97 -4.15
CA GLN A 87 14.06 13.92 -3.07
C GLN A 87 13.28 15.22 -3.27
N VAL A 88 13.21 15.73 -4.50
CA VAL A 88 12.41 16.92 -4.84
C VAL A 88 10.91 16.65 -4.69
N ALA A 89 10.43 15.47 -5.08
CA ALA A 89 9.03 15.09 -4.91
C ALA A 89 8.65 14.86 -3.44
N GLU A 90 9.59 14.42 -2.60
CA GLU A 90 9.40 14.25 -1.15
C GLU A 90 9.75 15.51 -0.34
N ALA A 91 10.26 16.55 -0.98
CA ALA A 91 10.59 17.80 -0.32
C ALA A 91 9.30 18.44 0.24
N PRO A 92 9.34 18.93 1.50
CA PRO A 92 8.19 19.60 2.09
C PRO A 92 7.92 20.91 1.35
N VAL A 93 6.68 21.10 0.91
CA VAL A 93 6.20 22.34 0.28
C VAL A 93 5.55 23.29 1.28
N GLY A 94 5.31 22.80 2.50
CA GLY A 94 4.69 23.54 3.57
C GLY A 94 4.62 22.68 4.83
N GLU A 95 4.07 23.26 5.89
CA GLU A 95 3.88 22.59 7.17
C GLU A 95 2.49 22.88 7.70
N PHE A 96 1.83 21.87 8.29
CA PHE A 96 0.57 22.03 8.99
C PHE A 96 0.61 21.17 10.25
N ASP A 97 0.26 21.77 11.39
CA ASP A 97 0.29 21.11 12.71
C ASP A 97 1.64 20.44 13.02
N ASN A 98 2.75 21.14 12.76
CA ASN A 98 4.13 20.66 12.91
C ASN A 98 4.48 19.41 12.08
N LYS A 99 3.73 19.14 11.01
CA LYS A 99 3.96 18.01 10.11
C LYS A 99 4.16 18.48 8.67
N PRO A 100 5.13 17.91 7.94
CA PRO A 100 5.44 18.34 6.58
C PRO A 100 4.31 17.96 5.60
N ILE A 101 4.07 18.85 4.65
CA ILE A 101 3.18 18.63 3.51
C ILE A 101 4.05 18.37 2.29
N THR A 102 3.78 17.31 1.54
CA THR A 102 4.46 17.04 0.25
C THR A 102 3.45 16.99 -0.89
N LYS A 103 3.87 17.41 -2.09
CA LYS A 103 3.03 17.37 -3.31
C LYS A 103 3.41 16.20 -4.20
N GLY A 104 2.44 15.68 -4.94
CA GLY A 104 2.70 14.61 -5.89
C GLY A 104 1.59 14.39 -6.91
N THR A 105 1.88 13.56 -7.90
CA THR A 105 0.92 13.13 -8.92
C THR A 105 0.84 11.61 -8.91
N GLY A 106 -0.38 11.07 -8.97
CA GLY A 106 -0.62 9.63 -8.95
C GLY A 106 -1.74 9.22 -9.90
N ARG A 107 -2.11 7.94 -9.89
CA ARG A 107 -3.19 7.38 -10.75
C ARG A 107 -4.56 8.06 -10.57
N PHE A 108 -4.75 8.78 -9.47
CA PHE A 108 -6.00 9.47 -9.12
C PHE A 108 -5.91 10.99 -9.33
N GLY A 109 -4.85 11.48 -9.98
CA GLY A 109 -4.60 12.91 -10.18
C GLY A 109 -3.62 13.51 -9.17
N PRO A 110 -3.50 14.85 -9.15
CA PRO A 110 -2.63 15.57 -8.22
C PRO A 110 -3.12 15.44 -6.77
N PHE A 111 -2.19 15.36 -5.83
CA PHE A 111 -2.48 15.23 -4.41
C PHE A 111 -1.44 15.94 -3.55
N ILE A 112 -1.84 16.31 -2.34
CA ILE A 112 -0.95 16.64 -1.23
C ILE A 112 -0.97 15.51 -0.21
N LYS A 113 0.17 15.22 0.40
CA LYS A 113 0.34 14.20 1.43
C LYS A 113 0.68 14.89 2.74
N TRP A 114 -0.05 14.55 3.79
CA TRP A 114 0.14 15.08 5.14
C TRP A 114 -0.26 14.02 6.17
N ASP A 115 0.57 13.77 7.18
CA ASP A 115 0.33 12.78 8.25
C ASP A 115 -0.13 11.38 7.78
N GLY A 116 0.41 10.91 6.65
CA GLY A 116 0.01 9.64 6.03
C GLY A 116 -1.32 9.68 5.26
N LEU A 117 -2.07 10.79 5.33
CA LEU A 117 -3.23 11.05 4.50
C LEU A 117 -2.81 11.53 3.11
N TYR A 118 -3.56 11.09 2.10
CA TYR A 118 -3.48 11.55 0.73
C TYR A 118 -4.73 12.37 0.42
N ILE A 119 -4.55 13.67 0.20
CA ILE A 119 -5.62 14.62 -0.08
C ILE A 119 -5.56 14.95 -1.57
N ASN A 120 -6.61 14.60 -2.31
CA ASN A 120 -6.72 14.93 -3.73
C ASN A 120 -6.90 16.44 -3.90
N VAL A 121 -6.13 17.04 -4.82
CA VAL A 121 -6.24 18.46 -5.17
C VAL A 121 -7.25 18.60 -6.32
N PRO A 122 -8.43 19.22 -6.09
CA PRO A 122 -9.43 19.39 -7.14
C PRO A 122 -8.91 20.21 -8.33
N ARG A 123 -9.42 19.96 -9.54
CA ARG A 123 -9.03 20.63 -10.79
C ARG A 123 -9.12 22.16 -10.79
N ARG A 124 -9.81 22.75 -9.82
CA ARG A 124 -9.93 24.20 -9.66
C ARG A 124 -8.67 24.85 -9.08
N TYR A 125 -7.83 24.06 -8.43
CA TYR A 125 -6.55 24.51 -7.89
C TYR A 125 -5.42 24.09 -8.82
N ASP A 126 -4.37 24.90 -8.81
CA ASP A 126 -3.10 24.58 -9.45
C ASP A 126 -2.15 23.95 -8.42
N LEU A 127 -1.62 22.76 -8.71
CA LEU A 127 -0.69 22.07 -7.81
C LEU A 127 0.66 22.80 -7.71
N GLU A 128 1.07 23.49 -8.77
CA GLU A 128 2.37 24.18 -8.79
C GLU A 128 2.35 25.44 -7.94
N ASN A 129 1.23 26.15 -7.97
CA ASN A 129 1.03 27.45 -7.31
C ASN A 129 0.12 27.37 -6.09
N LEU A 130 -0.03 26.18 -5.49
CA LEU A 130 -0.90 25.97 -4.33
C LEU A 130 -0.37 26.74 -3.12
N THR A 131 -1.20 27.62 -2.57
CA THR A 131 -0.83 28.44 -1.40
C THR A 131 -0.94 27.63 -0.09
N GLN A 132 -0.24 28.08 0.96
CA GLN A 132 -0.32 27.45 2.28
C GLN A 132 -1.75 27.45 2.84
N ALA A 133 -2.52 28.51 2.61
CA ALA A 133 -3.90 28.61 3.06
C ALA A 133 -4.80 27.55 2.40
N GLU A 134 -4.65 27.34 1.08
CA GLU A 134 -5.40 26.32 0.35
C GLU A 134 -5.00 24.90 0.76
N MET A 135 -3.71 24.67 1.04
CA MET A 135 -3.25 23.40 1.60
C MET A 135 -3.90 23.10 2.94
N ASN A 136 -3.95 24.09 3.84
CA ASN A 136 -4.59 23.97 5.14
C ASN A 136 -6.09 23.66 4.98
N GLU A 137 -6.80 24.38 4.11
CA GLU A 137 -8.23 24.15 3.83
C GLU A 137 -8.48 22.70 3.36
N LEU A 138 -7.67 22.22 2.41
CA LEU A 138 -7.79 20.87 1.88
C LEU A 138 -7.52 19.80 2.96
N ILE A 139 -6.52 20.03 3.81
CA ILE A 139 -6.18 19.14 4.93
C ILE A 139 -7.31 19.13 5.97
N GLU A 140 -7.77 20.29 6.43
CA GLU A 140 -8.86 20.40 7.41
C GLU A 140 -10.15 19.77 6.91
N ALA A 141 -10.49 19.99 5.63
CA ALA A 141 -11.66 19.36 5.00
C ALA A 141 -11.53 17.84 4.95
N LYS A 142 -10.31 17.30 4.76
CA LYS A 142 -10.06 15.85 4.80
C LYS A 142 -10.13 15.30 6.22
N VAL A 143 -9.49 15.97 7.18
CA VAL A 143 -9.50 15.58 8.60
C VAL A 143 -10.92 15.56 9.14
N SER A 144 -11.71 16.60 8.86
CA SER A 144 -13.13 16.68 9.24
C SER A 144 -13.95 15.54 8.62
N LYS A 145 -13.69 15.16 7.36
CA LYS A 145 -14.35 14.02 6.73
C LYS A 145 -13.96 12.69 7.36
N GLU A 146 -12.69 12.51 7.75
CA GLU A 146 -12.24 11.28 8.39
C GLU A 146 -12.73 11.20 9.85
N ALA A 147 -12.83 12.32 10.55
CA ALA A 147 -13.47 12.40 11.87
C ALA A 147 -14.96 12.03 11.79
N ASN A 148 -15.68 12.63 10.84
CA ASN A 148 -17.11 12.36 10.61
C ASN A 148 -17.39 10.99 9.97
N ARG A 149 -16.35 10.22 9.63
CA ARG A 149 -16.50 8.88 9.08
C ARG A 149 -16.99 7.90 10.13
N TYR A 150 -16.56 8.04 11.39
CA TYR A 150 -16.90 7.10 12.46
C TYR A 150 -17.94 7.74 13.39
N ILE A 151 -19.06 7.06 13.55
CA ILE A 151 -20.11 7.44 14.51
C ILE A 151 -19.81 6.77 15.86
N GLN A 152 -19.56 5.46 15.84
CA GLN A 152 -19.18 4.68 17.01
C GLN A 152 -18.19 3.58 16.62
N ARG A 153 -17.27 3.22 17.53
CA ARG A 153 -16.28 2.16 17.32
C ARG A 153 -16.20 1.26 18.55
N TRP A 154 -16.32 -0.05 18.32
CA TRP A 154 -16.14 -1.08 19.32
C TRP A 154 -14.99 -1.98 18.88
N GLU A 155 -13.78 -1.69 19.39
CA GLU A 155 -12.54 -2.33 18.92
C GLU A 155 -12.48 -3.80 19.31
N ASP A 156 -12.93 -4.16 20.51
CA ASP A 156 -12.94 -5.54 21.02
C ASP A 156 -13.76 -6.47 20.13
N GLU A 157 -14.89 -5.98 19.61
CA GLU A 157 -15.81 -6.74 18.77
C GLU A 157 -15.50 -6.59 17.26
N LYS A 158 -14.53 -5.74 16.91
CA LYS A 158 -14.19 -5.38 15.51
C LYS A 158 -15.41 -4.88 14.72
N ILE A 159 -16.26 -4.11 15.41
CA ILE A 159 -17.45 -3.47 14.85
C ILE A 159 -17.20 -1.97 14.79
N SER A 160 -17.51 -1.34 13.67
CA SER A 160 -17.55 0.12 13.56
C SER A 160 -18.82 0.58 12.87
N LEU A 161 -19.47 1.57 13.46
CA LEU A 161 -20.59 2.28 12.86
C LEU A 161 -20.02 3.50 12.12
N GLU A 162 -20.08 3.46 10.80
CA GLU A 162 -19.50 4.47 9.91
C GLU A 162 -20.60 5.27 9.19
N ASN A 163 -20.35 6.55 8.93
CA ASN A 163 -21.20 7.38 8.08
C ASN A 163 -20.82 7.17 6.61
N ALA A 164 -21.76 6.71 5.78
CA ALA A 164 -21.55 6.48 4.36
C ALA A 164 -22.45 7.37 3.49
N ARG A 165 -22.16 7.41 2.18
CA ARG A 165 -22.87 8.25 1.19
C ARG A 165 -24.39 8.04 1.18
N TRP A 166 -24.85 6.83 1.52
CA TRP A 166 -26.27 6.45 1.44
C TRP A 166 -26.94 6.31 2.82
N GLY A 167 -26.27 6.76 3.89
CA GLY A 167 -26.70 6.60 5.28
C GLY A 167 -25.64 5.88 6.12
N PRO A 168 -25.89 5.73 7.44
CA PRO A 168 -25.00 5.03 8.35
C PRO A 168 -24.93 3.54 8.03
N VAL A 169 -23.74 2.96 8.16
CA VAL A 169 -23.45 1.56 7.88
C VAL A 169 -22.66 0.94 9.03
N ILE A 170 -22.95 -0.32 9.33
CA ILE A 170 -22.23 -1.13 10.28
C ILE A 170 -21.18 -1.93 9.52
N LYS A 171 -19.91 -1.78 9.89
CA LYS A 171 -18.81 -2.58 9.36
C LYS A 171 -18.41 -3.62 10.40
N PHE A 172 -18.49 -4.89 9.99
CA PHE A 172 -18.06 -6.04 10.79
C PHE A 172 -17.03 -6.85 9.99
N GLY A 173 -15.76 -6.72 10.35
CA GLY A 173 -14.65 -7.29 9.58
C GLY A 173 -14.62 -6.80 8.13
N LYS A 174 -14.90 -7.69 7.17
CA LYS A 174 -14.96 -7.38 5.72
C LYS A 174 -16.38 -7.07 5.23
N LYS A 175 -17.40 -7.23 6.07
CA LYS A 175 -18.80 -7.05 5.71
C LYS A 175 -19.25 -5.64 6.09
N ILE A 176 -20.08 -5.05 5.24
CA ILE A 176 -20.69 -3.74 5.42
C ILE A 176 -22.20 -3.96 5.33
N ILE A 177 -22.91 -3.56 6.38
CA ILE A 177 -24.35 -3.76 6.55
C ILE A 177 -24.98 -2.38 6.67
N SER A 178 -26.01 -2.09 5.87
CA SER A 178 -26.71 -0.80 6.00
C SER A 178 -27.56 -0.79 7.26
N VAL A 179 -27.56 0.32 8.00
CA VAL A 179 -28.57 0.51 9.04
C VAL A 179 -29.94 0.60 8.36
N PRO A 180 -30.96 -0.12 8.85
CA PRO A 180 -32.30 -0.08 8.27
C PRO A 180 -32.89 1.33 8.33
N LYS A 181 -33.82 1.61 7.42
CA LYS A 181 -34.58 2.86 7.38
C LYS A 181 -35.50 2.97 8.59
N LYS A 182 -35.92 4.21 8.91
CA LYS A 182 -36.93 4.46 9.94
C LYS A 182 -38.28 3.88 9.53
N ALA A 183 -39.20 3.75 10.49
CA ALA A 183 -40.57 3.31 10.25
C ALA A 183 -41.31 4.17 9.21
N ASP A 184 -40.95 5.45 9.11
CA ASP A 184 -41.45 6.42 8.12
C ASP A 184 -40.84 6.24 6.71
N GLY A 185 -40.03 5.20 6.48
CA GLY A 185 -39.35 4.95 5.20
C GLY A 185 -38.21 5.93 4.88
N THR A 186 -37.99 6.93 5.73
CA THR A 186 -36.86 7.86 5.66
C THR A 186 -35.55 7.17 6.07
N ARG A 187 -34.43 7.66 5.52
CA ARG A 187 -33.10 7.11 5.84
C ARG A 187 -32.72 7.46 7.28
N SER A 188 -32.08 6.52 7.95
CA SER A 188 -31.47 6.76 9.26
C SER A 188 -30.35 7.78 9.13
N THR A 189 -30.27 8.71 10.07
CA THR A 189 -29.25 9.77 10.11
C THR A 189 -28.10 9.36 11.03
N ALA A 190 -27.02 10.14 11.04
CA ALA A 190 -25.89 9.90 11.93
C ALA A 190 -26.31 9.98 13.42
N ASP A 191 -27.21 10.90 13.76
CA ASP A 191 -27.69 11.08 15.14
C ASP A 191 -28.54 9.90 15.61
N ASP A 192 -29.40 9.36 14.73
CA ASP A 192 -30.17 8.16 15.04
C ASP A 192 -29.24 6.97 15.26
N ALA A 193 -28.22 6.83 14.40
CA ALA A 193 -27.23 5.77 14.50
C ALA A 193 -26.33 5.92 15.74
N ALA A 194 -26.04 7.15 16.18
CA ALA A 194 -25.29 7.42 17.41
C ALA A 194 -26.04 6.94 18.67
N SER A 195 -27.37 6.86 18.62
CA SER A 195 -28.17 6.33 19.74
C SER A 195 -28.20 4.79 19.81
N LEU A 196 -27.71 4.09 18.77
CA LEU A 196 -27.72 2.62 18.75
C LEU A 196 -26.70 2.06 19.75
N THR A 197 -27.16 1.15 20.58
CA THR A 197 -26.32 0.40 21.52
C THR A 197 -25.59 -0.75 20.81
N LEU A 198 -24.49 -1.22 21.41
CA LEU A 198 -23.74 -2.37 20.90
C LEU A 198 -24.63 -3.60 20.66
N ASP A 199 -25.55 -3.88 21.58
CA ASP A 199 -26.44 -5.05 21.46
C ASP A 199 -27.43 -4.93 20.30
N GLN A 200 -27.94 -3.72 20.04
CA GLN A 200 -28.78 -3.47 18.87
C GLN A 200 -27.99 -3.61 17.58
N VAL A 201 -26.75 -3.10 17.55
CA VAL A 201 -25.86 -3.26 16.40
C VAL A 201 -25.53 -4.73 16.15
N LYS A 202 -25.28 -5.52 17.20
CA LYS A 202 -25.08 -6.98 17.09
C LYS A 202 -26.31 -7.67 16.53
N LYS A 203 -27.52 -7.34 16.99
CA LYS A 203 -28.77 -7.89 16.44
C LYS A 203 -28.95 -7.55 14.96
N LEU A 204 -28.61 -6.33 14.54
CA LEU A 204 -28.64 -5.94 13.12
C LEU A 204 -27.62 -6.73 12.29
N ILE A 205 -26.44 -7.01 12.86
CA ILE A 205 -25.44 -7.86 12.22
C ILE A 205 -25.95 -9.31 12.08
N GLU A 206 -26.53 -9.88 13.14
CA GLU A 206 -27.06 -11.26 13.13
C GLU A 206 -28.24 -11.45 12.17
N ALA A 207 -29.08 -10.43 12.00
CA ALA A 207 -30.19 -10.46 11.06
C ALA A 207 -29.73 -10.62 9.60
N GLU A 208 -28.63 -9.96 9.23
CA GLU A 208 -28.08 -10.00 7.86
C GLU A 208 -27.04 -11.13 7.70
N LEU A 209 -26.34 -11.46 8.77
CA LEU A 209 -25.30 -12.48 8.85
C LEU A 209 -25.65 -13.45 9.99
N PRO A 210 -26.48 -14.47 9.74
CA PRO A 210 -26.68 -15.53 10.72
C PRO A 210 -25.32 -16.15 11.08
N ASP A 211 -25.12 -16.43 12.37
CA ASP A 211 -23.87 -16.93 12.96
C ASP A 211 -22.67 -15.96 12.98
N ALA A 212 -22.87 -14.64 12.78
CA ALA A 212 -21.80 -13.64 12.82
C ALA A 212 -20.95 -13.69 14.11
N PHE A 213 -21.59 -13.98 15.25
CA PHE A 213 -20.95 -14.08 16.57
C PHE A 213 -20.84 -15.52 17.09
N ALA A 214 -21.27 -16.50 16.30
CA ALA A 214 -21.09 -17.89 16.67
C ALA A 214 -19.58 -18.17 16.77
N LYS A 215 -19.14 -18.77 17.88
CA LYS A 215 -17.74 -19.20 18.05
C LYS A 215 -17.40 -20.12 16.88
N LYS A 216 -16.57 -19.63 15.95
CA LYS A 216 -16.03 -20.43 14.85
C LYS A 216 -15.42 -21.70 15.46
N ALA A 217 -16.04 -22.85 15.24
CA ALA A 217 -15.40 -24.12 15.47
C ALA A 217 -14.10 -24.11 14.66
N ARG A 218 -12.96 -24.29 15.32
CA ARG A 218 -11.66 -24.35 14.64
C ARG A 218 -11.79 -25.37 13.51
N PRO A 219 -11.47 -25.03 12.25
CA PRO A 219 -11.39 -26.05 11.22
C PRO A 219 -10.37 -27.09 11.69
N SER A 220 -10.80 -28.34 11.81
CA SER A 220 -9.92 -29.47 12.13
C SER A 220 -8.73 -29.41 11.20
N ALA A 221 -7.52 -29.35 11.76
CA ALA A 221 -6.29 -29.25 10.99
C ALA A 221 -6.30 -30.29 9.87
N LYS A 222 -6.29 -29.84 8.61
CA LYS A 222 -6.10 -30.75 7.47
C LYS A 222 -4.79 -31.48 7.71
N LYS A 223 -4.87 -32.79 7.94
CA LYS A 223 -3.74 -33.70 8.06
C LYS A 223 -2.79 -33.41 6.89
N ALA A 224 -1.56 -33.02 7.19
CA ALA A 224 -0.54 -32.76 6.17
C ALA A 224 -0.42 -34.00 5.28
N PRO A 225 -0.35 -33.86 3.94
CA PRO A 225 -0.13 -35.00 3.06
C PRO A 225 1.23 -35.61 3.39
N ALA A 226 1.24 -36.91 3.68
CA ALA A 226 2.45 -37.66 3.96
C ALA A 226 3.45 -37.49 2.80
N ARG A 227 4.65 -36.98 3.10
CA ARG A 227 5.78 -36.96 2.16
C ARG A 227 6.06 -38.40 1.74
N LYS A 228 5.74 -38.75 0.49
CA LYS A 228 6.30 -39.94 -0.15
C LYS A 228 7.80 -39.72 -0.31
N SER A 229 8.59 -40.51 0.42
CA SER A 229 10.03 -40.62 0.24
C SER A 229 10.33 -41.13 -1.18
N VAL A 230 11.02 -40.34 -1.99
CA VAL A 230 11.52 -40.79 -3.29
C VAL A 230 12.64 -41.80 -3.04
N LYS A 231 12.42 -43.06 -3.46
CA LYS A 231 13.46 -44.10 -3.49
C LYS A 231 14.53 -43.72 -4.51
N LYS A 232 15.76 -43.62 -4.04
CA LYS A 232 16.99 -43.53 -4.83
C LYS A 232 17.18 -44.88 -5.54
N ASN A 233 16.91 -44.95 -6.84
CA ASN A 233 17.38 -46.07 -7.67
C ASN A 233 18.71 -45.67 -8.30
N GLY A 234 19.77 -46.35 -7.91
CA GLY A 234 21.01 -46.38 -8.67
C GLY A 234 20.89 -47.41 -9.80
N ARG A 235 21.37 -47.06 -10.97
CA ARG A 235 22.57 -47.63 -11.61
C ARG A 235 22.86 -46.84 -12.88
#